data_AF-X0UP93-F1
#
_entry.id   AF-X0UP93-F1
#
_cell.length_a   1.000
_cell.length_b   1.000
_cell.length_c   1.000
_cell.angle_alpha   90.00
_cell.angle_beta   90.00
_cell.angle_gamma   90.00
#
_symmetry.space_group_name_H-M   'P 1'
#
loop_
_entity.id
_entity.type
_entity.pdbx_description
1 polymer ?
#
loop_
_entity_poly.entity_id
_entity_poly.type
_entity_poly.pdbx_seq_one_letter_code
_entity_poly.pdbx_strand_id
1 'polypeptide(L)' 'IVRQISGAIARRIVCRAQQGQKLSGGEKFGMIKFGSRTELYVAAGEDVKILVKVGDKVKAGLTPVIRYEMQDTDNGKIQN' A
#
# COMPACT_ATOMS: atom_id res chain seq x y z
N ILE A 1 -7.03 -0.31 -0.65
CA ILE A 1 -7.27 -1.77 -0.93
C ILE A 1 -6.05 -2.34 -1.64
N VAL A 2 -5.64 -3.58 -1.33
CA VAL A 2 -4.58 -4.28 -2.07
C VAL A 2 -5.18 -5.48 -2.77
N ARG A 3 -4.94 -5.62 -4.08
CA ARG A 3 -5.38 -6.76 -4.89
C ARG A 3 -4.16 -7.54 -5.38
N GLN A 4 -4.13 -8.83 -5.07
CA GLN A 4 -3.15 -9.76 -5.63
C GLN A 4 -3.79 -10.46 -6.83
N ILE A 5 -3.19 -10.31 -8.01
CA ILE A 5 -3.66 -10.94 -9.24
C ILE A 5 -2.65 -12.00 -9.61
N SER A 6 -3.07 -13.24 -9.85
CA SER A 6 -2.23 -14.31 -10.39
C SER A 6 -2.24 -14.29 -11.92
N GLY A 7 -1.06 -14.28 -12.56
CA GLY A 7 -0.92 -14.51 -14.00
C GLY A 7 -0.97 -16.00 -14.37
N ALA A 8 -0.86 -16.30 -15.66
CA ALA A 8 -0.94 -17.68 -16.17
C ALA A 8 0.06 -18.67 -15.55
N ILE A 9 1.22 -18.16 -15.10
CA ILE A 9 2.28 -18.96 -14.45
C ILE A 9 2.18 -18.92 -12.92
N ALA A 10 1.50 -17.92 -12.34
CA ALA A 10 1.39 -17.76 -10.90
C ALA A 10 0.44 -18.82 -10.33
N ARG A 11 0.99 -19.87 -9.73
CA ARG A 11 0.21 -21.05 -9.34
C ARG A 11 -0.51 -20.93 -7.99
N ARG A 12 -0.12 -19.97 -7.13
CA ARG A 12 -0.68 -19.89 -5.77
C ARG A 12 -0.53 -18.52 -5.14
N ILE A 13 -1.65 -17.96 -4.68
CA ILE A 13 -1.70 -16.83 -3.75
C ILE A 13 -1.78 -17.39 -2.33
N VAL A 14 -0.94 -16.88 -1.43
CA VAL A 14 -0.95 -17.22 -0.01
C VAL A 14 -1.21 -15.94 0.77
N CYS A 15 -2.45 -15.74 1.21
CA CYS A 15 -2.80 -14.66 2.13
C CYS A 15 -2.71 -15.18 3.57
N ARG A 16 -1.86 -14.56 4.39
CA ARG A 16 -1.74 -14.90 5.82
C ARG A 16 -2.40 -13.87 6.73
N ALA A 17 -2.75 -12.71 6.16
CA ALA A 17 -3.42 -11.65 6.89
C ALA A 17 -4.81 -12.10 7.34
N GLN A 18 -5.14 -11.80 8.59
CA GLN A 18 -6.46 -12.02 9.16
C GLN A 18 -7.23 -10.70 9.26
N GLN A 19 -8.55 -10.79 9.32
CA GLN A 19 -9.38 -9.61 9.52
C GLN A 19 -9.05 -8.95 10.87
N GLY A 20 -8.92 -7.63 10.88
CA GLY A 20 -8.56 -6.86 12.07
C GLY A 20 -7.08 -6.92 12.45
N GLN A 21 -6.27 -7.73 11.76
CA GLN A 21 -4.83 -7.78 12.02
C GLN A 21 -4.17 -6.45 11.67
N LYS A 22 -3.47 -5.87 12.65
CA LYS A 22 -2.57 -4.73 12.43
C LYS A 22 -1.23 -5.25 11.91
N LEU A 23 -0.66 -4.54 10.95
CA LEU A 23 0.64 -4.82 10.37
C LEU A 23 1.49 -3.55 10.40
N SER A 24 2.76 -3.71 10.71
CA SER A 24 3.78 -2.67 10.64
C SER A 24 4.33 -2.57 9.23
N GLY A 25 4.98 -1.44 8.93
CA GLY A 25 5.68 -1.24 7.66
C GLY A 25 6.70 -2.36 7.42
N GLY A 26 6.66 -2.96 6.22
CA GLY A 26 7.57 -4.03 5.83
C GLY A 26 7.11 -5.45 6.20
N GLU A 27 6.08 -5.61 7.02
CA GLU A 27 5.56 -6.93 7.38
C GLU A 27 4.88 -7.64 6.20
N LYS A 28 5.03 -8.96 6.15
CA LYS A 28 4.46 -9.79 5.09
C LYS A 28 3.00 -10.11 5.38
N PHE A 29 2.08 -9.49 4.65
CA PHE A 29 0.65 -9.85 4.71
C PHE A 29 0.29 -11.08 3.84
N GLY A 30 1.12 -11.38 2.84
CA GLY A 30 0.91 -12.49 1.92
C GLY A 30 2.03 -12.65 0.89
N MET A 31 1.84 -13.57 -0.06
CA MET A 31 2.81 -13.87 -1.11
C MET A 31 2.13 -14.45 -2.35
N ILE A 32 2.61 -14.06 -3.53
CA ILE A 32 2.26 -14.71 -4.80
C ILE A 32 3.45 -15.55 -5.25
N LYS A 33 3.24 -16.86 -5.45
CA LYS A 33 4.30 -17.78 -5.87
C LYS A 33 4.43 -17.81 -7.39
N PHE A 34 5.67 -17.76 -7.88
CA PHE A 34 6.04 -17.81 -9.31
C PHE A 34 5.70 -16.56 -10.14
N GLY A 35 5.77 -15.38 -9.51
CA GLY A 35 5.74 -14.08 -10.18
C GLY A 35 4.35 -13.66 -10.63
N SER A 36 3.94 -12.44 -10.29
CA SER A 36 2.66 -11.90 -10.75
C SER A 36 2.56 -10.38 -10.56
N ARG A 37 1.33 -9.83 -10.56
CA ARG A 37 1.02 -8.41 -10.34
C ARG A 37 0.30 -8.19 -9.00
N THR A 38 0.67 -7.11 -8.32
CA THR A 38 -0.10 -6.55 -7.20
C THR A 38 -0.59 -5.17 -7.60
N GLU A 39 -1.86 -4.89 -7.33
CA GLU A 39 -2.45 -3.57 -7.50
C GLU A 39 -2.71 -2.94 -6.13
N LEU A 40 -2.31 -1.68 -5.97
CA LEU A 40 -2.55 -0.89 -4.78
C LEU A 40 -3.55 0.21 -5.14
N TYR A 41 -4.72 0.16 -4.52
CA TYR A 41 -5.77 1.17 -4.64
C TYR A 41 -5.71 2.07 -3.41
N VAL A 42 -5.53 3.36 -3.66
CA VAL A 42 -5.43 4.42 -2.64
C VAL A 42 -6.58 5.40 -2.88
N ALA A 43 -7.03 6.07 -1.82
CA ALA A 43 -8.04 7.12 -1.96
C ALA A 43 -7.43 8.25 -2.82
N ALA A 44 -8.22 8.79 -3.74
CA ALA A 44 -7.83 10.01 -4.43
C ALA A 44 -8.05 11.18 -3.49
N GLY A 45 -7.00 11.96 -3.24
CA GLY A 45 -7.02 13.11 -2.35
C GLY A 45 -5.78 13.97 -2.56
N GLU A 46 -5.89 15.25 -2.24
CA GLU A 46 -4.77 16.20 -2.31
C GLU A 46 -3.67 15.88 -1.29
N ASP A 47 -4.02 15.13 -0.24
CA ASP A 47 -3.13 14.62 0.79
C ASP A 47 -2.28 13.41 0.32
N VAL A 48 -2.47 12.91 -0.90
CA VAL A 48 -1.75 11.71 -1.39
C VAL A 48 -0.62 12.08 -2.36
N LYS A 49 0.60 11.79 -1.95
CA LYS A 49 1.80 11.94 -2.78
C LYS A 49 2.30 10.60 -3.30
N ILE A 50 2.39 10.45 -4.62
CA ILE A 50 3.03 9.30 -5.26
C ILE A 50 4.56 9.47 -5.22
N LEU A 51 5.27 8.44 -4.75
CA LEU A 51 6.72 8.46 -4.54
C LEU A 51 7.53 7.71 -5.60
N VAL A 52 6.86 7.03 -6.54
CA VAL A 52 7.48 6.24 -7.60
C VAL A 52 6.90 6.61 -8.97
N LYS A 53 7.62 6.28 -10.03
CA LYS A 53 7.23 6.51 -11.43
C LYS A 53 7.20 5.20 -12.20
N VAL A 54 6.56 5.23 -13.37
CA VAL A 54 6.57 4.09 -14.29
C VAL A 54 8.01 3.79 -14.70
N GLY A 55 8.41 2.52 -14.58
CA GLY A 55 9.77 2.06 -14.85
C GLY A 55 10.67 1.93 -13.62
N ASP A 56 10.27 2.50 -12.47
CA ASP A 56 11.06 2.38 -11.24
C ASP A 56 11.09 0.93 -10.75
N LYS A 57 12.29 0.50 -10.32
CA LYS A 57 12.44 -0.78 -9.62
C LYS A 57 12.02 -0.61 -8.17
N VAL A 58 10.98 -1.35 -7.77
CA VAL A 58 10.47 -1.36 -6.40
C VAL A 58 10.76 -2.69 -5.71
N LYS A 59 10.97 -2.65 -4.39
CA LYS A 59 11.16 -3.84 -3.55
C LYS A 59 10.08 -3.90 -2.48
N ALA A 60 9.35 -5.03 -2.43
CA ALA A 60 8.29 -5.26 -1.47
C ALA A 60 8.80 -5.11 -0.02
N GLY A 61 8.03 -4.40 0.80
CA GLY A 61 8.36 -4.13 2.20
C GLY A 61 9.49 -3.13 2.43
N LEU A 62 10.08 -2.55 1.37
CA LEU A 62 11.16 -1.58 1.49
C LEU A 62 10.86 -0.27 0.75
N THR A 63 10.42 -0.33 -0.50
CA THR A 63 10.18 0.86 -1.30
C THR A 63 8.81 1.46 -0.97
N PRO A 64 8.73 2.68 -0.40
CA PRO A 64 7.46 3.34 -0.20
C PRO A 64 6.90 3.80 -1.56
N VAL A 65 5.62 3.51 -1.81
CA VAL A 65 4.96 3.78 -3.10
C VAL A 65 4.17 5.10 -3.07
N ILE A 66 3.57 5.39 -1.93
CA ILE A 66 2.81 6.60 -1.64
C ILE A 66 3.13 7.11 -0.22
N ARG A 67 2.83 8.38 0.01
CA ARG A 67 2.81 9.01 1.34
C ARG A 67 1.52 9.80 1.47
N TYR A 68 0.86 9.67 2.62
CA TYR A 68 -0.20 10.60 3.02
C TYR A 68 0.47 11.79 3.73
N GLU A 69 0.17 13.00 3.28
CA GLU A 69 0.54 14.25 3.92
C GLU A 69 -0.59 14.63 4.87
N MET A 70 -0.31 14.74 6.16
CA MET A 70 -1.36 15.12 7.11
C MET A 70 -1.69 16.59 6.89
N GLN A 71 -2.94 16.89 6.55
CA GLN A 71 -3.45 18.26 6.63
C GLN A 71 -3.64 18.55 8.13
N ASP A 72 -2.81 19.43 8.68
CA ASP A 72 -3.02 19.95 10.03
C ASP A 72 -4.42 20.56 10.09
N THR A 73 -5.31 19.88 10.81
CA THR A 73 -6.64 20.40 11.11
C THR A 73 -6.53 21.29 12.34
N ASP A 74 -5.74 22.36 12.24
CA ASP A 74 -5.73 23.42 13.26
C ASP A 74 -5.96 24.77 12.60
N ASN A 75 -7.24 25.13 12.49
CA ASN A 75 -7.68 26.50 12.28
C ASN A 75 -8.91 26.76 13.16
N GLY A 76 -8.65 27.18 14.39
CA GLY A 76 -9.44 28.21 15.08
C GLY A 76 -10.66 27.75 15.87
N LYS A 77 -10.45 27.30 17.11
CA LYS A 77 -11.34 27.63 18.25
C LYS A 77 -10.55 27.73 19.55
N ILE A 78 -9.89 28.86 19.76
CA ILE A 78 -9.78 29.47 21.10
C ILE A 78 -10.23 30.92 20.95
N GLN A 79 -11.55 31.14 21.11
CA GLN A 79 -12.04 32.34 21.75
C GLN A 79 -12.09 32.03 23.24
N ASN A 80 -11.28 32.74 24.02
CA ASN A 80 -11.57 33.17 25.38
C ASN A 80 -10.64 34.34 25.71
#